data_AF-A0ABD3WS14-F1
#
_entry.id   AF-A0ABD3WS14-F1
#
_cell.length_a   1.000
_cell.length_b   1.000
_cell.length_c   1.000
_cell.angle_alpha   90.00
_cell.angle_beta   90.00
_cell.angle_gamma   90.00
#
_symmetry.space_group_name_H-M   'P 1'
#
loop_
_entity.id
_entity.type
_entity.pdbx_description
1 polymer ?
#
loop_
_entity_poly.entity_id
_entity_poly.type
_entity_poly.pdbx_seq_one_letter_code
_entity_poly.pdbx_strand_id
1 'polypeptide(L)'
;MFWKIAKILGLIVITYIDLSTGHGRLLDPPSRSSMWRYGFPNPPNYDDNQVYCGGVQVQWEQNGGKCGVCGDPWQGPRDNEPGGKFANGILVRKYTPGEVITVVVELTANHKGYMEFRLCPNDEPRKVIQQDCLDRYPLRLAENGKTRFMVPPDVGYQKFNINLVLPSNVVCRACVFQWKYNAGNSWGTDRNTGQSCVGCGPQEQFYGCADVAIGYDDIEIGKHNTLPGDVKDAENDKKKIQKPDADPDVDTHQHMYPSPMVPGSSDSQTMNNNDNFRFMSVQNGGTMNSCLCVCKKSRMHLYGGASMDLKLKLFEGDDESQMCMCMCQNNSSSRRNPCLMTYLAPVVVLLFSYILRRR
;
A
#
# COMPACT_ATOMS: atom_id res chain seq x y z
N MET A 1 21.02 14.60 -38.31
CA MET A 1 19.63 14.12 -38.12
C MET A 1 19.50 13.22 -36.88
N PHE A 2 20.33 12.18 -36.74
CA PHE A 2 20.35 11.27 -35.57
C PHE A 2 20.43 11.93 -34.20
N TRP A 3 21.26 12.98 -34.04
CA TRP A 3 21.42 13.66 -32.75
C TRP A 3 20.19 14.47 -32.31
N LYS A 4 19.34 14.88 -33.26
CA LYS A 4 18.06 15.56 -32.97
C LYS A 4 17.00 14.54 -32.53
N ILE A 5 16.96 13.36 -33.15
CA ILE A 5 16.04 12.27 -32.81
C ILE A 5 16.38 11.67 -31.44
N ALA A 6 17.67 11.47 -31.14
CA ALA A 6 18.13 10.97 -29.84
C ALA A 6 17.81 11.94 -28.67
N LYS A 7 17.87 13.27 -28.92
CA LYS A 7 17.46 14.28 -27.94
C LYS A 7 15.95 14.28 -27.69
N ILE A 8 15.14 14.12 -28.73
CA ILE A 8 13.68 14.03 -28.62
C ILE A 8 13.29 12.75 -27.86
N LEU A 9 13.87 11.60 -28.21
CA LEU A 9 13.64 10.34 -27.51
C LEU A 9 14.10 10.40 -26.05
N GLY A 10 15.24 11.04 -25.74
CA GLY A 10 15.72 11.24 -24.37
C GLY A 10 14.79 12.12 -23.53
N LEU A 11 14.25 13.21 -24.10
CA LEU A 11 13.26 14.07 -23.44
C LEU A 11 11.93 13.35 -23.19
N ILE A 12 11.51 12.48 -24.11
CA ILE A 12 10.32 11.65 -23.94
C ILE A 12 10.55 10.61 -22.83
N VAL A 13 11.68 9.91 -22.81
CA VAL A 13 11.97 8.90 -21.76
C VAL A 13 12.13 9.52 -20.36
N ILE A 14 12.68 10.74 -20.25
CA ILE A 14 12.79 11.47 -18.97
C ILE A 14 11.42 11.95 -18.46
N THR A 15 10.45 12.18 -19.35
CA THR A 15 9.08 12.58 -18.95
C THR A 15 8.19 11.40 -18.54
N TYR A 16 8.66 10.14 -18.66
CA TYR A 16 7.90 8.93 -18.29
C TYR A 16 8.30 8.31 -16.93
N ILE A 17 9.25 8.87 -16.18
CA ILE A 17 9.75 8.25 -14.93
C ILE A 17 9.00 8.69 -13.66
N ASP A 18 8.08 9.65 -13.73
CA ASP A 18 7.27 10.06 -12.58
C ASP A 18 5.80 9.63 -12.68
N LEU A 19 5.53 8.33 -12.87
CA LEU A 19 4.31 7.76 -12.27
C LEU A 19 4.55 7.63 -10.77
N SER A 20 4.61 8.78 -10.09
CA SER A 20 4.53 8.77 -8.63
C SER A 20 3.16 8.18 -8.26
N THR A 21 3.16 6.95 -7.75
CA THR A 21 2.00 6.26 -7.18
C THR A 21 1.65 6.93 -5.86
N GLY A 22 1.21 8.18 -5.95
CA GLY A 22 0.92 9.09 -4.86
C GLY A 22 -0.49 8.93 -4.32
N HIS A 23 -0.64 8.70 -3.02
CA HIS A 23 -1.80 8.08 -2.39
C HIS A 23 -1.93 8.55 -0.92
N GLY A 24 -2.96 8.12 -0.18
CA GLY A 24 -3.14 8.52 1.22
C GLY A 24 -3.64 7.41 2.14
N ARG A 25 -3.24 7.43 3.42
CA ARG A 25 -3.71 6.47 4.44
C ARG A 25 -3.94 7.10 5.80
N LEU A 26 -4.91 6.56 6.53
CA LEU A 26 -5.15 6.88 7.94
C LEU A 26 -4.22 6.03 8.83
N LEU A 27 -3.32 6.71 9.54
CA LEU A 27 -2.28 6.12 10.37
C LEU A 27 -2.64 6.11 11.87
N ASP A 28 -3.37 7.10 12.37
CA ASP A 28 -3.86 7.13 13.76
C ASP A 28 -5.28 7.73 13.83
N PRO A 29 -6.28 7.01 14.37
CA PRO A 29 -6.23 5.58 14.71
C PRO A 29 -5.86 4.73 13.49
N PRO A 30 -4.96 3.73 13.60
CA PRO A 30 -4.55 2.92 12.45
C PRO A 30 -5.77 2.32 11.75
N SER A 31 -5.94 2.63 10.46
CA SER A 31 -7.00 1.99 9.68
C SER A 31 -6.78 0.49 9.58
N ARG A 32 -7.84 -0.28 9.33
CA ARG A 32 -7.80 -1.74 9.08
C ARG A 32 -6.67 -2.13 8.14
N SER A 33 -6.52 -1.44 7.02
CA SER A 33 -5.43 -1.66 6.06
C SER A 33 -4.03 -1.26 6.57
N SER A 34 -3.93 -0.31 7.51
CA SER A 34 -2.64 0.18 8.05
C SER A 34 -2.24 -0.45 9.39
N MET A 35 -3.09 -1.26 10.01
CA MET A 35 -2.86 -1.90 11.32
C MET A 35 -1.52 -2.63 11.42
N TRP A 36 -1.13 -3.36 10.36
CA TRP A 36 0.11 -4.15 10.33
C TRP A 36 1.38 -3.30 10.50
N ARG A 37 1.35 -2.02 10.13
CA ARG A 37 2.48 -1.08 10.30
C ARG A 37 2.79 -0.83 11.77
N TYR A 38 1.83 -1.06 12.64
CA TYR A 38 1.89 -0.78 14.07
C TYR A 38 1.90 -2.08 14.91
N GLY A 39 2.15 -3.23 14.29
CA GLY A 39 2.30 -4.51 15.00
C GLY A 39 0.98 -5.16 15.46
N PHE A 40 -0.17 -4.64 15.03
CA PHE A 40 -1.45 -5.31 15.27
C PHE A 40 -1.53 -6.63 14.48
N PRO A 41 -2.24 -7.65 14.99
CA PRO A 41 -2.38 -8.95 14.34
C PRO A 41 -3.37 -8.91 13.16
N ASN A 42 -3.11 -8.04 12.18
CA ASN A 42 -3.88 -7.92 10.95
C ASN A 42 -3.00 -8.29 9.75
N PRO A 43 -3.53 -8.94 8.70
CA PRO A 43 -2.75 -9.23 7.49
C PRO A 43 -2.16 -7.94 6.88
N PRO A 44 -0.91 -7.96 6.39
CA PRO A 44 -0.32 -6.79 5.78
C PRO A 44 -1.04 -6.41 4.48
N ASN A 45 -1.32 -5.11 4.34
CA ASN A 45 -1.68 -4.48 3.07
C ASN A 45 -0.57 -3.50 2.70
N TYR A 46 0.30 -3.89 1.77
CA TYR A 46 1.41 -3.03 1.33
C TYR A 46 0.93 -1.82 0.51
N ASP A 47 -0.28 -1.89 -0.02
CA ASP A 47 -0.98 -0.84 -0.75
C ASP A 47 -2.05 -0.16 0.12
N ASP A 48 -1.83 -0.06 1.44
CA ASP A 48 -2.79 0.53 2.38
C ASP A 48 -3.02 2.04 2.18
N ASN A 49 -2.26 2.69 1.31
CA ASN A 49 -2.54 4.03 0.82
C ASN A 49 -3.46 4.06 -0.42
N GLN A 50 -3.74 2.92 -1.04
CA GLN A 50 -4.56 2.78 -2.25
C GLN A 50 -5.99 2.29 -1.96
N VAL A 51 -6.54 2.66 -0.80
CA VAL A 51 -7.92 2.33 -0.46
C VAL A 51 -8.85 3.40 -1.05
N TYR A 52 -8.94 3.39 -2.38
CA TYR A 52 -9.43 4.46 -3.25
C TYR A 52 -10.62 4.11 -4.16
N CYS A 53 -11.55 3.27 -3.68
CA CYS A 53 -12.74 2.83 -4.43
C CYS A 53 -12.47 2.05 -5.72
N GLY A 54 -11.25 1.52 -5.87
CA GLY A 54 -10.77 0.88 -7.10
C GLY A 54 -10.27 1.87 -8.18
N GLY A 55 -10.13 3.15 -7.83
CA GLY A 55 -9.67 4.22 -8.72
C GLY A 55 -10.81 5.04 -9.31
N VAL A 56 -10.49 6.25 -9.77
CA VAL A 56 -11.45 7.26 -10.24
C VAL A 56 -12.38 6.73 -11.33
N GLN A 57 -11.85 6.00 -12.32
CA GLN A 57 -12.66 5.49 -13.43
C GLN A 57 -13.65 4.42 -12.96
N VAL A 58 -13.19 3.50 -12.11
CA VAL A 58 -14.02 2.45 -11.54
C VAL A 58 -15.14 3.06 -10.70
N GLN A 59 -14.82 4.01 -9.83
CA GLN A 59 -15.81 4.65 -8.98
C GLN A 59 -16.87 5.39 -9.80
N TRP A 60 -16.46 6.28 -10.70
CA TRP A 60 -17.39 7.24 -11.30
C TRP A 60 -18.03 6.74 -12.58
N GLU A 61 -17.28 6.11 -13.49
CA GLU A 61 -17.81 5.64 -14.77
C GLU A 61 -18.54 4.30 -14.63
N GLN A 62 -17.94 3.35 -13.91
CA GLN A 62 -18.50 1.99 -13.82
C GLN A 62 -19.56 1.87 -12.72
N ASN A 63 -19.35 2.54 -11.58
CA ASN A 63 -20.20 2.40 -10.40
C ASN A 63 -21.09 3.61 -10.11
N GLY A 64 -21.12 4.61 -10.99
CA GLY A 64 -21.97 5.79 -10.84
C GLY A 64 -21.65 6.60 -9.57
N GLY A 65 -20.39 6.65 -9.17
CA GLY A 65 -19.88 7.35 -8.00
C GLY A 65 -19.88 6.53 -6.70
N LYS A 66 -20.42 5.30 -6.73
CA LYS A 66 -20.51 4.45 -5.54
C LYS A 66 -19.14 3.91 -5.14
N CYS A 67 -18.94 3.77 -3.84
CA CYS A 67 -17.74 3.25 -3.20
C CYS A 67 -18.12 2.43 -1.96
N GLY A 68 -17.28 1.49 -1.54
CA GLY A 68 -17.42 0.86 -0.23
C GLY A 68 -17.34 1.84 0.91
N VAL A 69 -18.00 1.49 2.01
CA VAL A 69 -17.99 2.28 3.24
C VAL A 69 -16.56 2.47 3.73
N CYS A 70 -15.70 1.48 3.54
CA CYS A 70 -14.28 1.56 3.92
C CYS A 70 -13.33 1.71 2.72
N GLY A 71 -13.83 2.17 1.58
CA GLY A 71 -13.04 2.51 0.39
C GLY A 71 -12.72 1.37 -0.57
N ASP A 72 -13.28 0.19 -0.37
CA ASP A 72 -13.17 -0.90 -1.34
C ASP A 72 -13.99 -0.59 -2.62
N PRO A 73 -13.62 -1.16 -3.79
CA PRO A 73 -14.41 -1.04 -5.02
C PRO A 73 -15.86 -1.50 -4.81
N TRP A 74 -16.83 -0.78 -5.39
CA TRP A 74 -18.25 -1.04 -5.15
C TRP A 74 -18.71 -2.43 -5.60
N GLN A 75 -18.19 -2.90 -6.73
CA GLN A 75 -18.50 -4.18 -7.36
C GLN A 75 -17.50 -5.30 -7.00
N GLY A 76 -16.53 -5.02 -6.12
CA GLY A 76 -15.47 -5.94 -5.74
C GLY A 76 -15.64 -6.54 -4.33
N PRO A 77 -14.68 -7.39 -3.91
CA PRO A 77 -14.59 -7.82 -2.51
C PRO A 77 -14.48 -6.63 -1.56
N ARG A 78 -15.16 -6.71 -0.42
CA ARG A 78 -15.15 -5.67 0.63
C ARG A 78 -14.09 -5.98 1.67
N ASP A 79 -12.83 -5.97 1.27
CA ASP A 79 -11.72 -6.42 2.12
C ASP A 79 -11.56 -5.60 3.41
N ASN A 80 -11.98 -4.33 3.41
CA ASN A 80 -11.92 -3.45 4.57
C ASN A 80 -13.25 -3.36 5.35
N GLU A 81 -14.29 -4.13 5.00
CA GLU A 81 -15.57 -4.20 5.71
C GLU A 81 -15.75 -5.57 6.38
N PRO A 82 -16.62 -5.72 7.40
CA PRO A 82 -16.77 -6.99 8.13
C PRO A 82 -17.03 -8.21 7.24
N GLY A 83 -16.28 -9.28 7.50
CA GLY A 83 -16.19 -10.47 6.63
C GLY A 83 -15.06 -10.39 5.59
N GLY A 84 -14.48 -9.20 5.39
CA GLY A 84 -13.31 -8.97 4.56
C GLY A 84 -11.98 -9.24 5.27
N LYS A 85 -10.92 -9.32 4.48
CA LYS A 85 -9.56 -9.68 4.92
C LYS A 85 -8.99 -8.83 6.05
N PHE A 86 -9.32 -7.55 6.11
CA PHE A 86 -8.72 -6.58 7.04
C PHE A 86 -9.65 -6.17 8.18
N ALA A 87 -10.93 -6.54 8.15
CA ALA A 87 -11.93 -6.19 9.16
C ALA A 87 -12.06 -7.29 10.24
N ASN A 88 -10.99 -7.52 10.99
CA ASN A 88 -10.89 -8.65 11.93
C ASN A 88 -11.38 -8.35 13.37
N GLY A 89 -12.08 -7.22 13.57
CA GLY A 89 -12.68 -6.84 14.87
C GLY A 89 -11.65 -6.52 15.96
N ILE A 90 -10.47 -6.04 15.57
CA ILE A 90 -9.40 -5.65 16.49
C ILE A 90 -9.53 -4.16 16.78
N LEU A 91 -9.68 -3.80 18.06
CA LEU A 91 -9.75 -2.40 18.45
C LEU A 91 -8.35 -1.79 18.52
N VAL A 92 -8.19 -0.60 17.95
CA VAL A 92 -6.88 0.06 17.82
C VAL A 92 -6.68 1.23 18.78
N ARG A 93 -7.76 1.84 19.28
CA ARG A 93 -7.73 2.96 20.23
C ARG A 93 -8.93 2.94 21.18
N LYS A 94 -8.74 3.56 22.36
CA LYS A 94 -9.80 3.89 23.32
C LYS A 94 -9.80 5.39 23.53
N TYR A 95 -10.99 5.96 23.65
CA TYR A 95 -11.20 7.36 23.92
C TYR A 95 -12.28 7.56 24.97
N THR A 96 -12.37 8.77 25.47
CA THR A 96 -13.43 9.25 26.36
C THR A 96 -14.50 10.01 25.56
N PRO A 97 -15.78 9.96 25.95
CA PRO A 97 -16.81 10.75 25.28
C PRO A 97 -16.49 12.24 25.35
N GLY A 98 -16.57 12.95 24.21
CA GLY A 98 -16.27 14.38 24.13
C GLY A 98 -14.78 14.72 24.02
N GLU A 99 -13.89 13.73 23.99
CA GLU A 99 -12.45 13.94 23.90
C GLU A 99 -12.04 14.68 22.62
N VAL A 100 -11.05 15.55 22.73
CA VAL A 100 -10.32 16.07 21.58
C VAL A 100 -9.18 15.11 21.26
N ILE A 101 -9.29 14.42 20.13
CA ILE A 101 -8.30 13.44 19.68
C ILE A 101 -7.42 14.02 18.57
N THR A 102 -6.15 13.62 18.50
CA THR A 102 -5.29 13.91 17.35
C THR A 102 -5.28 12.72 16.41
N VAL A 103 -5.72 12.92 15.17
CA VAL A 103 -5.64 11.91 14.12
C VAL A 103 -4.46 12.18 13.20
N VAL A 104 -3.84 11.11 12.70
CA VAL A 104 -2.69 11.18 11.81
C VAL A 104 -3.05 10.60 10.45
N VAL A 105 -2.97 11.43 9.41
CA VAL A 105 -3.14 11.02 8.02
C VAL A 105 -1.84 11.23 7.27
N GLU A 106 -1.37 10.22 6.55
CA GLU A 106 -0.22 10.34 5.65
C GLU A 106 -0.70 10.48 4.21
N LEU A 107 -0.25 11.52 3.53
CA LEU A 107 -0.32 11.60 2.07
C LEU A 107 1.07 11.35 1.48
N THR A 108 1.21 10.33 0.65
CA THR A 108 2.42 10.09 -0.14
C THR A 108 2.47 10.94 -1.40
N ALA A 109 1.32 11.37 -1.90
CA ALA A 109 1.21 12.55 -2.73
C ALA A 109 -0.06 13.33 -2.40
N ASN A 110 0.05 14.64 -2.59
CA ASN A 110 -1.00 15.58 -2.28
C ASN A 110 -1.78 15.93 -3.55
N HIS A 111 -3.04 15.49 -3.58
CA HIS A 111 -3.97 15.75 -4.69
C HIS A 111 -4.92 16.91 -4.38
N LYS A 112 -4.55 17.83 -3.48
CA LYS A 112 -5.35 19.00 -3.04
C LYS A 112 -6.67 18.57 -2.40
N GLY A 113 -7.73 19.38 -2.46
CA GLY A 113 -9.05 18.98 -1.96
C GLY A 113 -9.16 19.03 -0.44
N TYR A 114 -9.87 18.08 0.15
CA TYR A 114 -10.23 18.11 1.57
C TYR A 114 -10.43 16.73 2.18
N MET A 115 -10.19 16.63 3.49
CA MET A 115 -10.45 15.45 4.30
C MET A 115 -11.68 15.67 5.19
N GLU A 116 -12.44 14.60 5.40
CA GLU A 116 -13.58 14.54 6.31
C GLU A 116 -13.42 13.33 7.22
N PHE A 117 -13.99 13.43 8.42
CA PHE A 117 -13.94 12.39 9.42
C PHE A 117 -15.35 12.14 9.95
N ARG A 118 -15.71 10.88 10.09
CA ARG A 118 -17.03 10.45 10.55
C ARG A 118 -16.89 9.32 11.56
N LEU A 119 -17.93 9.15 12.36
CA LEU A 119 -18.01 8.10 13.35
C LEU A 119 -19.33 7.34 13.19
N CYS A 120 -19.33 6.04 13.40
CA CYS A 120 -20.56 5.27 13.50
C CYS A 120 -20.55 4.53 14.85
N PRO A 121 -21.48 4.86 15.76
CA PRO A 121 -21.68 4.09 16.98
C PRO A 121 -22.00 2.64 16.64
N ASN A 122 -21.20 1.72 17.17
CA ASN A 122 -21.34 0.30 16.95
C ASN A 122 -20.72 -0.45 18.14
N ASP A 123 -21.40 -1.48 18.63
CA ASP A 123 -20.94 -2.33 19.73
C ASP A 123 -20.54 -3.73 19.27
N GLU A 124 -20.74 -4.03 17.98
CA GLU A 124 -20.53 -5.34 17.39
C GLU A 124 -19.43 -5.25 16.31
N PRO A 125 -18.15 -5.56 16.61
CA PRO A 125 -17.02 -5.33 15.69
C PRO A 125 -17.15 -5.97 14.30
N ARG A 126 -17.95 -7.04 14.17
CA ARG A 126 -18.19 -7.77 12.92
C ARG A 126 -19.49 -7.39 12.20
N LYS A 127 -20.20 -6.39 12.71
CA LYS A 127 -21.44 -5.89 12.09
C LYS A 127 -21.12 -4.93 10.96
N VAL A 128 -21.66 -5.22 9.78
CA VAL A 128 -21.59 -4.31 8.62
C VAL A 128 -22.36 -3.03 8.95
N ILE A 129 -21.64 -1.90 8.95
CA ILE A 129 -22.23 -0.57 9.08
C ILE A 129 -22.62 0.00 7.72
N GLN A 130 -23.52 0.98 7.70
CA GLN A 130 -23.94 1.68 6.49
C GLN A 130 -23.43 3.12 6.50
N GLN A 131 -23.25 3.72 5.32
CA GLN A 131 -22.82 5.12 5.18
C GLN A 131 -23.77 6.08 5.91
N ASP A 132 -25.08 5.81 5.92
CA ASP A 132 -26.08 6.60 6.66
C ASP A 132 -25.84 6.64 8.17
N CYS A 133 -25.14 5.65 8.74
CA CYS A 133 -24.70 5.73 10.13
C CYS A 133 -23.61 6.79 10.31
N LEU A 134 -22.57 6.74 9.47
CA LEU A 134 -21.44 7.66 9.51
C LEU A 134 -21.87 9.10 9.22
N ASP A 135 -22.79 9.30 8.28
CA ASP A 135 -23.26 10.62 7.89
C ASP A 135 -24.08 11.33 8.99
N ARG A 136 -24.58 10.59 9.99
CA ARG A 136 -25.22 11.17 11.18
C ARG A 136 -24.24 11.70 12.21
N TYR A 137 -22.96 11.31 12.17
CA TYR A 137 -21.93 11.76 13.12
C TYR A 137 -20.65 12.24 12.41
N PRO A 138 -20.73 13.34 11.64
CA PRO A 138 -19.53 14.01 11.16
C PRO A 138 -18.75 14.60 12.34
N LEU A 139 -17.44 14.37 12.37
CA LEU A 139 -16.56 14.93 13.38
C LEU A 139 -16.13 16.34 12.98
N ARG A 140 -15.92 17.19 13.99
CA ARG A 140 -15.53 18.59 13.82
C ARG A 140 -14.07 18.79 14.17
N LEU A 141 -13.39 19.62 13.40
CA LEU A 141 -12.05 20.11 13.71
C LEU A 141 -12.09 20.91 15.00
N ALA A 142 -11.17 20.61 15.92
CA ALA A 142 -11.08 21.31 17.19
C ALA A 142 -10.66 22.78 17.00
N GLU A 143 -9.90 23.07 15.95
CA GLU A 143 -9.37 24.41 15.68
C GLU A 143 -10.43 25.43 15.27
N ASN A 144 -11.47 25.00 14.55
CA ASN A 144 -12.44 25.92 13.95
C ASN A 144 -13.88 25.41 13.86
N GLY A 145 -14.17 24.21 14.38
CA GLY A 145 -15.51 23.62 14.40
C GLY A 145 -16.06 23.18 13.04
N LYS A 146 -15.30 23.33 11.94
CA LYS A 146 -15.69 22.86 10.59
C LYS A 146 -15.53 21.34 10.49
N THR A 147 -16.19 20.73 9.51
CA THR A 147 -16.14 19.28 9.26
C THR A 147 -15.14 18.88 8.17
N ARG A 148 -14.55 19.86 7.47
CA ARG A 148 -13.59 19.65 6.38
C ARG A 148 -12.24 20.25 6.73
N PHE A 149 -11.22 19.40 6.71
CA PHE A 149 -9.83 19.83 6.71
C PHE A 149 -9.39 20.09 5.27
N MET A 150 -9.09 21.35 4.94
CA MET A 150 -8.58 21.71 3.61
C MET A 150 -7.11 21.32 3.51
N VAL A 151 -6.77 20.47 2.55
CA VAL A 151 -5.37 20.04 2.37
C VAL A 151 -4.57 21.20 1.78
N PRO A 152 -3.49 21.67 2.42
CA PRO A 152 -2.64 22.73 1.87
C PRO A 152 -2.11 22.31 0.49
N PRO A 153 -2.23 23.12 -0.57
CA PRO A 153 -1.96 22.66 -1.94
C PRO A 153 -0.47 22.46 -2.26
N ASP A 154 0.43 23.11 -1.53
CA ASP A 154 1.86 23.22 -1.88
C ASP A 154 2.77 22.33 -1.02
N VAL A 155 2.21 21.28 -0.39
CA VAL A 155 2.99 20.28 0.36
C VAL A 155 3.05 18.96 -0.39
N GLY A 156 4.22 18.30 -0.37
CA GLY A 156 4.43 17.00 -1.00
C GLY A 156 4.04 15.84 -0.08
N TYR A 157 4.95 14.87 0.11
CA TYR A 157 4.82 13.85 1.14
C TYR A 157 4.66 14.53 2.52
N GLN A 158 3.58 14.23 3.23
CA GLN A 158 3.28 14.87 4.52
C GLN A 158 2.45 13.97 5.42
N LYS A 159 2.73 14.02 6.72
CA LYS A 159 1.82 13.54 7.76
C LYS A 159 1.08 14.72 8.38
N PHE A 160 -0.24 14.70 8.33
CA PHE A 160 -1.10 15.70 8.93
C PHE A 160 -1.55 15.21 10.30
N ASN A 161 -1.26 16.00 11.34
CA ASN A 161 -1.85 15.84 12.66
C ASN A 161 -3.06 16.76 12.73
N ILE A 162 -4.26 16.20 12.87
CA ILE A 162 -5.52 16.94 12.79
C ILE A 162 -6.28 16.69 14.09
N ASN A 163 -6.71 17.74 14.79
CA ASN A 163 -7.44 17.57 16.03
C ASN A 163 -8.94 17.52 15.77
N LEU A 164 -9.62 16.51 16.29
CA LEU A 164 -11.05 16.30 16.11
C LEU A 164 -11.75 16.20 17.47
N VAL A 165 -12.96 16.73 17.55
CA VAL A 165 -13.80 16.63 18.75
C VAL A 165 -14.74 15.42 18.59
N LEU A 166 -14.62 14.45 19.49
CA LEU A 166 -15.57 13.32 19.56
C LEU A 166 -16.92 13.80 20.13
N PRO A 167 -18.06 13.19 19.75
CA PRO A 167 -19.34 13.56 20.33
C PRO A 167 -19.42 13.16 21.82
N SER A 168 -19.85 14.08 22.68
CA SER A 168 -19.94 13.84 24.13
C SER A 168 -21.02 12.85 24.54
N ASN A 169 -22.00 12.60 23.66
CA ASN A 169 -23.11 11.70 23.88
C ASN A 169 -22.95 10.34 23.18
N VAL A 170 -21.79 10.07 22.58
CA VAL A 170 -21.51 8.79 21.92
C VAL A 170 -20.63 7.93 22.83
N VAL A 171 -21.13 6.73 23.11
CA VAL A 171 -20.45 5.66 23.84
C VAL A 171 -20.61 4.39 23.00
N CYS A 172 -19.52 3.64 22.82
CA CYS A 172 -19.50 2.46 21.95
C CYS A 172 -18.29 1.58 22.24
N ARG A 173 -18.45 0.27 22.15
CA ARG A 173 -17.37 -0.70 22.33
C ARG A 173 -16.53 -0.88 21.07
N ALA A 174 -17.11 -0.68 19.89
CA ALA A 174 -16.48 -0.95 18.61
C ALA A 174 -16.96 0.03 17.53
N CYS A 175 -16.89 1.33 17.83
CA CYS A 175 -17.18 2.37 16.87
C CYS A 175 -16.34 2.21 15.61
N VAL A 176 -16.94 2.50 14.47
CA VAL A 176 -16.20 2.62 13.21
C VAL A 176 -15.89 4.09 12.99
N PHE A 177 -14.61 4.43 13.04
CA PHE A 177 -14.07 5.73 12.65
C PHE A 177 -13.73 5.70 11.15
N GLN A 178 -14.27 6.61 10.36
CA GLN A 178 -13.99 6.72 8.92
C GLN A 178 -13.24 8.02 8.65
N TRP A 179 -12.07 7.90 8.06
CA TRP A 179 -11.43 8.97 7.30
C TRP A 179 -11.84 8.85 5.83
N LYS A 180 -12.18 9.99 5.22
CA LYS A 180 -12.37 10.15 3.79
C LYS A 180 -11.55 11.33 3.30
N TYR A 181 -10.79 11.13 2.23
CA TYR A 181 -10.10 12.19 1.52
C TYR A 181 -10.69 12.32 0.11
N ASN A 182 -11.24 13.48 -0.20
CA ASN A 182 -11.69 13.83 -1.54
C ASN A 182 -10.63 14.70 -2.20
N ALA A 183 -9.94 14.16 -3.21
CA ALA A 183 -8.96 14.90 -3.99
C ALA A 183 -9.61 16.12 -4.68
N GLY A 184 -8.79 17.00 -5.24
CA GLY A 184 -9.23 18.25 -5.86
C GLY A 184 -8.34 18.70 -7.02
N ASN A 185 -7.63 17.77 -7.65
CA ASN A 185 -6.69 18.04 -8.74
C ASN A 185 -7.27 17.72 -10.12
N SER A 186 -8.43 17.05 -10.21
CA SER A 186 -9.04 16.71 -11.50
C SER A 186 -9.94 17.84 -11.98
N TRP A 187 -9.97 18.11 -13.28
CA TRP A 187 -10.94 19.00 -13.88
C TRP A 187 -12.30 18.29 -13.99
N GLY A 188 -13.38 18.97 -13.63
CA GLY A 188 -14.72 18.46 -13.82
C GLY A 188 -15.76 19.55 -13.72
N THR A 189 -17.02 19.16 -13.80
CA THR A 189 -18.17 20.07 -13.73
C THR A 189 -19.00 19.74 -12.49
N ASP A 190 -19.24 20.74 -11.65
CA ASP A 190 -20.16 20.59 -10.53
C ASP A 190 -21.58 20.38 -11.04
N ARG A 191 -22.23 19.32 -10.55
CA ARG A 191 -23.56 18.92 -11.03
C ARG A 191 -24.67 19.88 -10.62
N ASN A 192 -24.48 20.61 -9.51
CA ASN A 192 -25.50 21.49 -8.96
C ASN A 192 -25.39 22.90 -9.55
N THR A 193 -24.17 23.43 -9.67
CA THR A 193 -23.93 24.79 -10.17
C THR A 193 -23.67 24.83 -11.67
N GLY A 194 -23.31 23.71 -12.30
CA GLY A 194 -22.88 23.66 -13.70
C GLY A 194 -21.50 24.28 -13.95
N GLN A 195 -20.80 24.70 -12.89
CA GLN A 195 -19.49 25.32 -13.01
C GLN A 195 -18.41 24.27 -13.29
N SER A 196 -17.58 24.53 -14.30
CA SER A 196 -16.39 23.71 -14.60
C SER A 196 -15.13 24.32 -13.98
N CYS A 197 -14.39 23.51 -13.22
CA CYS A 197 -13.18 23.95 -12.55
C CYS A 197 -12.26 22.77 -12.17
N VAL A 198 -11.01 23.06 -11.79
CA VAL A 198 -10.15 22.09 -11.09
C VAL A 198 -10.73 21.85 -9.69
N GLY A 199 -10.97 20.59 -9.36
CA GLY A 199 -11.61 20.15 -8.12
C GLY A 199 -13.14 20.11 -8.16
N CYS A 200 -13.76 20.53 -9.27
CA CYS A 200 -15.20 20.40 -9.49
C CYS A 200 -15.56 19.00 -10.00
N GLY A 201 -16.79 18.55 -9.73
CA GLY A 201 -17.31 17.28 -10.26
C GLY A 201 -16.65 16.03 -9.64
N PRO A 202 -16.64 14.90 -10.36
CA PRO A 202 -16.00 13.66 -9.92
C PRO A 202 -14.52 13.84 -9.58
N GLN A 203 -14.10 13.37 -8.40
CA GLN A 203 -12.71 13.41 -7.94
C GLN A 203 -12.33 12.04 -7.39
N GLU A 204 -11.04 11.71 -7.41
CA GLU A 204 -10.54 10.53 -6.70
C GLU A 204 -10.81 10.65 -5.19
N GLN A 205 -11.15 9.53 -4.56
CA GLN A 205 -11.47 9.48 -3.15
C GLN A 205 -10.73 8.34 -2.47
N PHE A 206 -10.14 8.63 -1.31
CA PHE A 206 -9.42 7.66 -0.47
C PHE A 206 -10.14 7.52 0.87
N TYR A 207 -10.04 6.36 1.48
CA TYR A 207 -10.72 6.06 2.73
C TYR A 207 -9.81 5.30 3.71
N GLY A 208 -10.19 5.34 4.97
CA GLY A 208 -9.64 4.46 5.99
C GLY A 208 -10.65 4.29 7.12
N CYS A 209 -11.04 3.04 7.39
CA CYS A 209 -11.85 2.70 8.56
C CYS A 209 -10.97 2.17 9.68
N ALA A 210 -11.20 2.63 10.91
CA ALA A 210 -10.55 2.13 12.12
C ALA A 210 -11.61 1.74 13.16
N ASP A 211 -11.33 0.69 13.93
CA ASP A 211 -12.21 0.20 14.99
C ASP A 211 -11.73 0.73 16.35
N VAL A 212 -12.55 1.55 17.02
CA VAL A 212 -12.19 2.25 18.26
C VAL A 212 -13.26 2.09 19.34
N ALA A 213 -12.86 2.16 20.61
CA ALA A 213 -13.80 2.22 21.73
C ALA A 213 -13.93 3.65 22.27
N ILE A 214 -15.12 4.01 22.73
CA ILE A 214 -15.39 5.29 23.37
C ILE A 214 -16.20 5.05 24.64
N GLY A 215 -15.68 5.48 25.78
CA GLY A 215 -16.37 5.43 27.08
C GLY A 215 -16.33 4.07 27.79
N TYR A 216 -15.39 3.20 27.43
CA TYR A 216 -15.18 1.89 28.08
C TYR A 216 -13.72 1.67 28.45
N ASP A 217 -13.43 1.65 29.75
CA ASP A 217 -12.07 1.47 30.26
C ASP A 217 -11.61 0.00 30.25
N ASP A 218 -12.56 -0.94 30.31
CA ASP A 218 -12.34 -2.38 30.36
C ASP A 218 -11.88 -3.00 29.02
N ILE A 219 -11.91 -2.21 27.94
CA ILE A 219 -11.46 -2.65 26.62
C ILE A 219 -9.93 -2.84 26.60
N GLU A 220 -9.46 -3.93 25.99
CA GLU A 220 -8.04 -4.17 25.72
C GLU A 220 -7.73 -3.94 24.23
N ILE A 221 -6.73 -3.11 23.94
CA ILE A 221 -6.31 -2.80 22.57
C ILE A 221 -5.45 -3.91 21.99
N GLY A 222 -5.62 -4.17 20.69
CA GLY A 222 -4.81 -5.12 19.94
C GLY A 222 -5.20 -6.59 20.10
N LYS A 223 -6.23 -6.89 20.89
CA LYS A 223 -6.84 -8.23 20.94
C LYS A 223 -8.03 -8.31 19.97
N HIS A 224 -8.29 -9.50 19.43
CA HIS A 224 -9.56 -9.76 18.78
C HIS A 224 -10.64 -9.70 19.84
N ASN A 225 -11.54 -8.72 19.72
CA ASN A 225 -12.70 -8.67 20.60
C ASN A 225 -13.74 -9.64 20.06
N THR A 226 -13.66 -10.86 20.55
CA THR A 226 -14.75 -11.83 20.55
C THR A 226 -15.80 -11.37 21.55
N LEU A 227 -17.06 -11.26 21.13
CA LEU A 227 -18.17 -11.12 22.07
C LEU A 227 -18.18 -12.32 23.04
N PRO A 228 -18.76 -12.21 24.25
CA PRO A 228 -18.94 -13.35 25.15
C PRO A 228 -19.65 -14.56 24.49
N GLY A 229 -20.40 -14.34 23.41
CA GLY A 229 -21.02 -15.40 22.58
C GLY A 229 -20.06 -16.09 21.61
N ASP A 230 -19.05 -15.38 21.09
CA ASP A 230 -18.07 -15.87 20.11
C ASP A 230 -17.06 -16.85 20.74
N VAL A 231 -16.93 -16.85 22.08
CA VAL A 231 -16.10 -17.82 22.81
C VAL A 231 -16.61 -19.25 22.56
N LYS A 232 -17.93 -19.44 22.43
CA LYS A 232 -18.53 -20.76 22.17
C LYS A 232 -18.22 -21.28 20.77
N ASP A 233 -18.16 -20.38 19.78
CA ASP A 233 -17.86 -20.75 18.40
C ASP A 233 -16.36 -20.98 18.18
N ALA A 234 -15.50 -20.18 18.82
CA ALA A 234 -14.06 -20.42 18.84
C ALA A 234 -13.68 -21.73 19.56
N GLU A 235 -14.42 -22.10 20.60
CA GLU A 235 -14.24 -23.37 21.32
C GLU A 235 -14.75 -24.58 20.51
N ASN A 236 -15.80 -24.39 19.70
CA ASN A 236 -16.27 -25.39 18.74
C ASN A 236 -15.34 -25.55 17.53
N ASP A 237 -14.72 -24.49 17.02
CA ASP A 237 -13.71 -24.57 15.97
C ASP A 237 -12.41 -25.20 16.47
N LYS A 238 -12.00 -24.92 17.73
CA LYS A 238 -10.90 -25.65 18.37
C LYS A 238 -11.21 -27.15 18.56
N LYS A 239 -12.47 -27.53 18.78
CA LYS A 239 -12.88 -28.96 18.82
C LYS A 239 -12.90 -29.63 17.44
N LYS A 240 -13.10 -28.87 16.35
CA LYS A 240 -13.01 -29.40 14.97
C LYS A 240 -11.57 -29.67 14.52
N ILE A 241 -10.59 -29.00 15.12
CA ILE A 241 -9.18 -29.30 14.91
C ILE A 241 -8.78 -30.44 15.87
N GLN A 242 -9.26 -31.65 15.58
CA GLN A 242 -8.64 -32.85 16.15
C GLN A 242 -7.25 -33.03 15.50
N LYS A 243 -6.24 -33.15 16.36
CA LYS A 243 -4.81 -33.29 16.08
C LYS A 243 -4.52 -34.28 14.93
N PRO A 244 -3.65 -33.95 13.97
CA PRO A 244 -2.86 -34.98 13.31
C PRO A 244 -1.91 -35.60 14.35
N ASP A 245 -1.75 -36.91 14.28
CA ASP A 245 -0.96 -37.71 15.21
C ASP A 245 0.47 -37.18 15.38
N ALA A 246 0.95 -37.27 16.62
CA ALA A 246 2.28 -36.83 17.03
C ALA A 246 3.36 -37.74 16.43
N ASP A 247 4.31 -37.15 15.72
CA ASP A 247 5.63 -37.76 15.47
C ASP A 247 6.54 -37.41 16.68
N PRO A 248 7.06 -38.39 17.43
CA PRO A 248 7.78 -38.16 18.66
C PRO A 248 9.28 -38.07 18.39
N ASP A 249 9.77 -36.96 17.88
CA ASP A 249 11.11 -36.49 18.21
C ASP A 249 11.29 -35.06 17.70
N VAL A 250 11.59 -34.14 18.61
CA VAL A 250 12.68 -33.16 18.49
C VAL A 250 12.53 -32.15 19.64
N ASP A 251 13.62 -32.13 20.38
CA ASP A 251 13.88 -31.46 21.64
C ASP A 251 13.83 -29.92 21.57
N THR A 252 13.55 -29.37 22.73
CA THR A 252 13.47 -27.96 23.07
C THR A 252 14.82 -27.22 23.04
N HIS A 253 14.75 -25.93 22.73
CA HIS A 253 15.78 -24.89 22.88
C HIS A 253 17.06 -25.01 22.04
N GLN A 254 17.22 -24.11 21.07
CA GLN A 254 18.48 -23.34 20.94
C GLN A 254 18.34 -22.14 19.98
N HIS A 255 18.85 -21.01 20.45
CA HIS A 255 19.18 -19.84 19.65
C HIS A 255 20.15 -20.22 18.52
N MET A 256 19.98 -19.69 17.29
CA MET A 256 21.13 -19.57 16.40
C MET A 256 21.00 -18.50 15.31
N TYR A 257 22.11 -17.77 15.18
CA TYR A 257 22.51 -16.83 14.13
C TYR A 257 22.61 -17.50 12.74
N PRO A 258 22.65 -16.73 11.63
CA PRO A 258 22.76 -17.29 10.28
C PRO A 258 24.20 -17.65 9.89
N SER A 259 24.36 -18.77 9.17
CA SER A 259 25.59 -19.21 8.50
C SER A 259 25.24 -20.02 7.22
N PRO A 260 26.18 -20.25 6.27
CA PRO A 260 26.02 -19.90 4.85
C PRO A 260 25.63 -21.05 3.90
N MET A 261 25.23 -20.67 2.68
CA MET A 261 24.81 -21.53 1.56
C MET A 261 25.95 -22.35 0.92
N VAL A 262 25.61 -23.55 0.43
CA VAL A 262 26.41 -24.42 -0.46
C VAL A 262 25.85 -24.34 -1.89
N PRO A 263 26.67 -24.26 -2.96
CA PRO A 263 26.19 -24.12 -4.33
C PRO A 263 26.14 -25.45 -5.10
N GLY A 264 25.09 -25.64 -5.91
CA GLY A 264 25.13 -26.58 -7.04
C GLY A 264 23.79 -27.22 -7.39
N SER A 265 23.13 -26.74 -8.45
CA SER A 265 22.57 -27.60 -9.51
C SER A 265 22.08 -26.73 -10.68
N SER A 266 22.68 -27.01 -11.83
CA SER A 266 22.51 -26.42 -13.15
C SER A 266 21.19 -26.81 -13.83
N ASP A 267 20.57 -25.86 -14.53
CA ASP A 267 19.94 -26.09 -15.84
C ASP A 267 20.05 -24.81 -16.68
N SER A 268 20.99 -24.79 -17.61
CA SER A 268 21.21 -23.70 -18.57
C SER A 268 21.24 -24.29 -19.97
N GLN A 269 20.22 -24.01 -20.78
CA GLN A 269 20.29 -24.20 -22.22
C GLN A 269 21.04 -23.01 -22.82
N THR A 270 22.28 -23.23 -23.24
CA THR A 270 23.11 -22.27 -23.97
C THR A 270 22.83 -22.36 -25.46
N MET A 271 22.25 -21.31 -26.05
CA MET A 271 22.44 -21.04 -27.49
C MET A 271 23.64 -20.11 -27.66
N ASN A 272 24.67 -20.63 -28.31
CA ASN A 272 25.89 -19.94 -28.65
C ASN A 272 25.63 -18.93 -29.78
N ASN A 273 25.83 -17.64 -29.53
CA ASN A 273 26.22 -16.66 -30.55
C ASN A 273 26.73 -15.37 -29.87
N ASN A 274 28.05 -15.22 -29.87
CA ASN A 274 28.93 -14.04 -29.84
C ASN A 274 28.50 -12.63 -29.39
N ASP A 275 27.43 -12.45 -28.59
CA ASP A 275 27.15 -11.20 -27.88
C ASP A 275 26.71 -11.51 -26.44
N ASN A 276 27.13 -10.68 -25.47
CA ASN A 276 26.99 -10.84 -24.02
C ASN A 276 25.52 -10.87 -23.50
N PHE A 277 24.71 -11.84 -23.92
CA PHE A 277 23.35 -12.06 -23.45
C PHE A 277 23.26 -13.39 -22.70
N ARG A 278 22.99 -13.35 -21.39
CA ARG A 278 22.66 -14.53 -20.58
C ARG A 278 21.23 -14.39 -20.06
N PHE A 279 20.40 -15.38 -20.34
CA PHE A 279 19.12 -15.56 -19.67
C PHE A 279 19.37 -16.30 -18.36
N MET A 280 18.93 -15.73 -17.23
CA MET A 280 19.07 -16.35 -15.91
C MET A 280 17.72 -16.37 -15.21
N SER A 281 17.36 -17.53 -14.65
CA SER A 281 16.22 -17.68 -13.76
C SER A 281 16.65 -17.29 -12.35
N VAL A 282 15.96 -16.33 -11.72
CA VAL A 282 16.25 -15.90 -10.34
C VAL A 282 15.13 -16.39 -9.43
N GLN A 283 15.46 -17.24 -8.46
CA GLN A 283 14.54 -17.64 -7.39
C GLN A 283 14.62 -16.63 -6.25
N ASN A 284 13.48 -16.03 -5.90
CA ASN A 284 13.35 -15.20 -4.70
C ASN A 284 12.22 -15.80 -3.86
N GLY A 285 12.57 -16.42 -2.73
CA GLY A 285 11.63 -16.80 -1.67
C GLY A 285 10.30 -17.43 -2.10
N GLY A 286 10.33 -18.48 -2.93
CA GLY A 286 9.16 -19.33 -3.22
C GLY A 286 8.31 -18.97 -4.44
N THR A 287 8.61 -17.90 -5.18
CA THR A 287 7.95 -17.60 -6.47
C THR A 287 8.98 -17.45 -7.59
N MET A 288 8.85 -18.24 -8.66
CA MET A 288 9.67 -18.10 -9.88
C MET A 288 9.20 -16.88 -10.67
N ASN A 289 10.01 -15.82 -10.70
CA ASN A 289 9.83 -14.69 -11.61
C ASN A 289 10.84 -14.83 -12.77
N SER A 290 10.34 -14.77 -14.01
CA SER A 290 11.21 -14.72 -15.19
C SER A 290 11.86 -13.34 -15.29
N CYS A 291 13.19 -13.29 -15.31
CA CYS A 291 13.95 -12.05 -15.42
C CYS A 291 14.80 -12.04 -16.69
N LEU A 292 14.88 -10.90 -17.37
CA LEU A 292 15.83 -10.65 -18.45
C LEU A 292 17.00 -9.84 -17.90
N CYS A 293 18.21 -10.37 -17.97
CA CYS A 293 19.43 -9.72 -17.49
C CYS A 293 20.38 -9.41 -18.64
N VAL A 294 21.02 -8.24 -18.61
CA VAL A 294 22.11 -7.87 -19.51
C VAL A 294 23.34 -7.59 -18.66
N CYS A 295 24.46 -8.23 -18.98
CA CYS A 295 25.69 -8.14 -18.19
C CYS A 295 26.89 -7.74 -19.05
N LYS A 296 27.78 -6.91 -18.50
CA LYS A 296 29.02 -6.50 -19.19
C LYS A 296 30.22 -6.53 -18.24
N LYS A 297 31.34 -7.11 -18.69
CA LYS A 297 32.63 -7.07 -17.98
C LYS A 297 33.28 -5.68 -18.12
N SER A 298 33.74 -5.09 -17.03
CA SER A 298 34.55 -3.85 -17.05
C SER A 298 35.54 -3.84 -15.89
N ARG A 299 36.80 -3.44 -16.14
CA ARG A 299 37.81 -3.18 -15.09
C ARG A 299 37.62 -1.76 -14.57
N MET A 300 37.44 -1.58 -13.27
CA MET A 300 37.37 -0.26 -12.64
C MET A 300 38.52 -0.11 -11.64
N HIS A 301 39.38 0.89 -11.82
CA HIS A 301 40.25 1.39 -10.76
C HIS A 301 39.48 2.43 -9.93
N LEU A 302 39.24 2.12 -8.66
CA LEU A 302 38.67 3.07 -7.69
C LEU A 302 39.83 3.80 -6.98
N TYR A 303 40.02 5.09 -7.26
CA TYR A 303 40.84 5.97 -6.41
C TYR A 303 39.96 6.55 -5.30
N GLY A 304 40.39 6.36 -4.06
CA GLY A 304 39.61 6.64 -2.85
C GLY A 304 39.48 8.12 -2.49
N GLY A 305 38.45 8.40 -1.67
CA GLY A 305 38.34 9.62 -0.89
C GLY A 305 36.89 10.05 -0.62
N ALA A 306 36.40 9.71 0.58
CA ALA A 306 35.20 10.24 1.27
C ALA A 306 33.80 9.67 0.92
N SER A 307 33.44 8.65 1.70
CA SER A 307 32.14 8.34 2.32
C SER A 307 30.86 9.01 1.77
N MET A 308 30.06 8.22 1.04
CA MET A 308 28.60 8.23 1.17
C MET A 308 28.08 6.78 1.11
N ASP A 309 27.42 6.39 2.19
CA ASP A 309 26.88 5.07 2.46
C ASP A 309 25.57 4.87 1.66
N LEU A 310 25.69 4.67 0.35
CA LEU A 310 24.59 4.14 -0.47
C LEU A 310 24.75 2.63 -0.56
N LYS A 311 24.06 1.89 0.31
CA LYS A 311 23.92 0.43 0.21
C LYS A 311 23.09 0.06 -1.04
N LEU A 312 23.73 0.11 -2.20
CA LEU A 312 23.27 -0.58 -3.40
C LEU A 312 23.62 -2.08 -3.20
N LYS A 313 22.61 -2.95 -3.05
CA LYS A 313 22.81 -4.39 -2.99
C LYS A 313 23.29 -4.89 -4.37
N LEU A 314 24.60 -4.90 -4.58
CA LEU A 314 25.25 -5.67 -5.64
C LEU A 314 25.33 -7.12 -5.15
N PHE A 315 24.82 -8.06 -5.95
CA PHE A 315 25.01 -9.48 -5.72
C PHE A 315 26.47 -9.82 -6.07
N GLU A 316 27.23 -10.30 -5.09
CA GLU A 316 28.57 -10.87 -5.32
C GLU A 316 28.41 -12.21 -6.04
N GLY A 317 28.90 -12.26 -7.28
CA GLY A 317 29.20 -13.49 -8.00
C GLY A 317 30.71 -13.61 -8.16
N ASP A 318 31.23 -14.82 -8.00
CA ASP A 318 32.64 -15.18 -8.09
C ASP A 318 33.39 -14.54 -9.27
N ASP A 319 34.56 -14.02 -8.93
CA ASP A 319 35.69 -13.53 -9.74
C ASP A 319 35.41 -12.80 -11.08
N GLU A 320 35.87 -11.55 -11.11
CA GLU A 320 35.78 -10.50 -12.14
C GLU A 320 34.51 -9.64 -12.09
N SER A 321 34.72 -8.33 -11.85
CA SER A 321 33.70 -7.28 -11.75
C SER A 321 32.81 -7.20 -13.01
N GLN A 322 31.73 -7.98 -13.00
CA GLN A 322 30.69 -7.99 -14.03
C GLN A 322 29.47 -7.22 -13.51
N MET A 323 29.10 -6.15 -14.21
CA MET A 323 27.89 -5.39 -13.89
C MET A 323 26.72 -5.97 -14.67
N CYS A 324 25.66 -6.37 -13.97
CA CYS A 324 24.43 -6.90 -14.54
C CYS A 324 23.25 -6.00 -14.20
N MET A 325 22.36 -5.80 -15.17
CA MET A 325 21.07 -5.11 -14.98
C MET A 325 19.96 -6.06 -15.40
N CYS A 326 18.98 -6.28 -14.52
CA CYS A 326 17.90 -7.24 -14.71
C CYS A 326 16.53 -6.57 -14.65
N MET A 327 15.60 -7.01 -15.50
CA MET A 327 14.19 -6.67 -15.43
C MET A 327 13.37 -7.94 -15.16
N CYS A 328 12.52 -7.92 -14.13
CA CYS A 328 11.74 -9.07 -13.69
C CYS A 328 10.24 -8.79 -13.77
N GLN A 329 9.45 -9.80 -14.14
CA GLN A 329 7.99 -9.71 -14.20
C GLN A 329 7.38 -10.24 -12.89
N ASN A 330 6.50 -9.47 -12.24
CA ASN A 330 5.71 -9.94 -11.09
C ASN A 330 4.45 -10.65 -11.58
N ASN A 331 4.25 -11.88 -11.12
CA ASN A 331 3.27 -12.81 -11.69
C ASN A 331 1.81 -12.60 -11.21
N SER A 332 1.38 -11.36 -10.91
CA SER A 332 0.02 -11.08 -10.42
C SER A 332 -0.94 -10.52 -11.48
N SER A 333 -0.51 -10.31 -12.72
CA SER A 333 -1.39 -9.83 -13.80
C SER A 333 -1.58 -10.88 -14.90
N SER A 334 -2.62 -11.71 -14.74
CA SER A 334 -3.15 -12.53 -15.83
C SER A 334 -3.84 -11.64 -16.87
N ARG A 335 -3.17 -11.48 -18.02
CA ARG A 335 -3.68 -11.30 -19.41
C ARG A 335 -2.90 -10.22 -20.18
N ARG A 336 -2.08 -10.74 -21.11
CA ARG A 336 -1.64 -10.20 -22.40
C ARG A 336 -1.38 -8.69 -22.49
N ASN A 337 -0.09 -8.33 -22.55
CA ASN A 337 0.45 -7.42 -23.58
C ASN A 337 1.98 -7.58 -23.65
N PRO A 338 2.53 -8.40 -24.58
CA PRO A 338 3.98 -8.58 -24.74
C PRO A 338 4.67 -7.40 -25.48
N CYS A 339 4.05 -6.20 -25.50
CA CYS A 339 4.46 -5.10 -26.37
C CYS A 339 5.17 -3.93 -25.69
N LEU A 340 5.44 -3.96 -24.38
CA LEU A 340 6.19 -2.85 -23.74
C LEU A 340 7.64 -3.22 -23.42
N MET A 341 7.88 -4.46 -22.96
CA MET A 341 9.22 -4.94 -22.60
C MET A 341 10.14 -5.17 -23.80
N THR A 342 9.58 -5.52 -24.96
CA THR A 342 10.30 -5.71 -26.22
C THR A 342 10.86 -4.41 -26.80
N TYR A 343 10.23 -3.26 -26.53
CA TYR A 343 10.69 -1.95 -27.02
C TYR A 343 11.61 -1.22 -26.03
N LEU A 344 11.47 -1.48 -24.73
CA LEU A 344 12.31 -0.85 -23.69
C LEU A 344 13.69 -1.51 -23.55
N ALA A 345 13.78 -2.84 -23.72
CA ALA A 345 15.05 -3.57 -23.62
C ALA A 345 16.16 -3.03 -24.57
N PRO A 346 15.93 -2.77 -25.87
CA PRO A 346 16.97 -2.22 -26.74
C PRO A 346 17.37 -0.78 -26.38
N VAL A 347 16.44 0.04 -25.88
CA VAL A 347 16.72 1.43 -25.47
C VAL A 347 17.63 1.46 -24.23
N VAL A 348 17.35 0.58 -23.27
CA VAL A 348 18.14 0.43 -22.05
C VAL A 348 19.55 -0.11 -22.36
N VAL A 349 19.67 -1.09 -23.27
CA VAL A 349 20.97 -1.60 -23.74
C VAL A 349 21.80 -0.54 -24.46
N LEU A 350 21.16 0.29 -25.29
CA LEU A 350 21.82 1.38 -26.02
C LEU A 350 22.30 2.50 -25.07
N LEU A 351 21.49 2.87 -24.07
CA LEU A 351 21.86 3.84 -23.03
C LEU A 351 23.04 3.33 -22.18
N PHE A 352 22.99 2.07 -21.75
CA PHE A 352 24.06 1.44 -20.98
C PHE A 352 25.37 1.34 -21.78
N SER A 353 25.27 1.00 -23.06
CA SER A 353 26.41 0.93 -23.99
C SER A 353 27.01 2.30 -24.29
N TYR A 354 26.19 3.36 -24.33
CA TYR A 354 26.63 4.74 -24.51
C TYR A 354 27.35 5.29 -23.28
N ILE A 355 26.81 5.05 -22.07
CA ILE A 355 27.40 5.48 -20.80
C ILE A 355 28.75 4.80 -20.57
N LEU A 356 28.86 3.50 -20.88
CA LEU A 356 30.11 2.74 -20.73
C LEU A 356 31.13 2.97 -21.87
N ARG A 357 30.80 3.74 -22.90
CA ARG A 357 31.75 4.20 -23.94
C ARG A 357 32.38 5.56 -23.63
N ARG A 358 31.84 6.29 -22.65
CA ARG A 358 32.26 7.65 -22.28
C ARG A 358 33.17 7.73 -21.05
N ARG A 359 33.69 6.59 -20.57
CA ARG A 359 34.71 6.53 -19.52
C ARG A 359 35.98 5.90 -20.08
#